data_AF-A0A8D9E651-F1
#
_entry.id   AF-A0A8D9E651-F1
#
_cell.length_a   1.000
_cell.length_b   1.000
_cell.length_c   1.000
_cell.angle_alpha   90.00
_cell.angle_beta   90.00
_cell.angle_gamma   90.00
#
_symmetry.space_group_name_H-M   'P 1'
#
loop_
_entity.id
_entity.type
_entity.pdbx_description
1 polymer ?
#
loop_
_entity_poly.entity_id
_entity_poly.type
_entity_poly.pdbx_seq_one_letter_code
_entity_poly.pdbx_strand_id
1 'polypeptide(L)'
;MFHFLLHFLLTGQLCIHCQNFQSPNINDIVDHCRTCTFMPRPHAFKCKFVCHACTSFHTYNITALKNHARVHLEEKPFGCTMCDYRCVQKVQLKLHMNRCPASLN
;
A
#
# COMPACT_ATOMS: atom_id res chain seq x y z
N MET A 1 7.25 20.76 1.00
CA MET A 1 6.45 19.72 0.33
C MET A 1 6.95 19.33 -1.07
N PHE A 2 8.13 19.79 -1.50
CA PHE A 2 8.75 19.40 -2.79
C PHE A 2 9.88 18.35 -2.66
N HIS A 3 10.28 18.00 -1.44
CA HIS A 3 11.39 17.05 -1.20
C HIS A 3 10.98 15.57 -1.37
N PHE A 4 9.67 15.25 -1.35
CA PHE A 4 9.18 13.87 -1.49
C PHE A 4 9.06 13.39 -2.94
N LEU A 5 8.95 14.31 -3.91
CA LEU A 5 8.79 13.96 -5.32
C LEU A 5 10.12 13.70 -6.05
N LEU A 6 11.24 14.24 -5.55
CA LEU A 6 12.55 14.05 -6.19
C LEU A 6 13.24 12.72 -5.78
N HIS A 7 12.89 12.16 -4.62
CA HIS A 7 13.39 10.84 -4.21
C HIS A 7 12.72 9.67 -4.96
N PHE A 8 11.59 9.91 -5.62
CA PHE A 8 10.80 8.86 -6.27
C PHE A 8 11.31 8.46 -7.67
N LEU A 9 12.20 9.25 -8.28
CA LEU A 9 12.68 9.02 -9.65
C LEU A 9 14.04 8.31 -9.75
N LEU A 10 14.74 8.02 -8.64
CA LEU A 10 16.09 7.41 -8.67
C LEU A 10 16.25 6.13 -7.85
N THR A 11 15.28 5.74 -7.02
CA THR A 11 15.38 4.49 -6.25
C THR A 11 14.09 3.69 -6.40
N GLY A 12 14.12 2.65 -7.23
CA GLY A 12 13.10 1.61 -7.15
C GLY A 12 12.97 1.17 -5.70
N GLN A 13 11.76 1.14 -5.15
CA GLN A 13 11.53 0.95 -3.71
C GLN A 13 11.97 -0.45 -3.26
N LEU A 14 13.27 -0.56 -2.96
CA LEU A 14 13.85 -1.69 -2.26
C LEU A 14 13.23 -1.76 -0.86
N CYS A 15 13.12 -2.98 -0.33
CA CYS A 15 12.79 -3.15 1.08
C CYS A 15 13.79 -2.39 1.96
N ILE A 16 13.31 -1.46 2.79
CA ILE A 16 14.15 -0.63 3.66
C ILE A 16 14.92 -1.44 4.71
N HIS A 17 14.49 -2.68 4.97
CA HIS A 17 15.04 -3.53 6.01
C HIS A 17 16.14 -4.45 5.49
N CYS A 18 15.95 -5.10 4.33
CA CYS A 18 16.95 -6.01 3.77
C CYS A 18 17.72 -5.46 2.58
N GLN A 19 17.22 -4.40 1.93
CA GLN A 19 17.78 -3.77 0.73
C GLN A 19 18.00 -4.71 -0.47
N ASN A 20 17.43 -5.91 -0.43
CA ASN A 20 17.65 -6.99 -1.41
C ASN A 20 16.38 -7.40 -2.18
N PHE A 21 15.24 -6.79 -1.86
CA PHE A 21 13.96 -7.14 -2.47
C PHE A 21 13.32 -5.91 -3.10
N GLN A 22 12.92 -6.03 -4.37
CA GLN A 22 12.14 -5.07 -5.12
C GLN A 22 11.13 -5.83 -5.99
N SER A 23 9.86 -5.47 -5.91
CA SER A 23 8.85 -5.92 -6.85
C SER A 23 7.75 -4.86 -6.98
N PRO A 24 7.26 -4.58 -8.20
CA PRO A 24 6.06 -3.77 -8.39
C PRO A 24 4.77 -4.55 -8.11
N ASN A 25 4.85 -5.88 -7.93
CA ASN A 25 3.69 -6.71 -7.65
C ASN A 25 3.37 -6.72 -6.16
N ILE A 26 2.16 -6.32 -5.84
CA ILE A 26 1.66 -6.26 -4.47
C ILE A 26 1.68 -7.61 -3.74
N ASN A 27 1.47 -8.73 -4.45
CA ASN A 27 1.48 -10.05 -3.83
C ASN A 27 2.91 -10.44 -3.44
N ASP A 28 3.89 -10.21 -4.31
CA ASP A 28 5.30 -10.47 -4.00
C ASP A 28 5.76 -9.62 -2.81
N ILE A 29 5.34 -8.35 -2.76
CA ILE A 29 5.60 -7.47 -1.62
C ILE A 29 5.04 -8.05 -0.33
N VAL A 30 3.77 -8.45 -0.36
CA VAL A 30 3.11 -9.03 0.81
C VAL A 30 3.82 -10.30 1.26
N ASP A 31 4.27 -11.13 0.32
CA ASP A 31 5.02 -12.36 0.58
C ASP A 31 6.38 -12.08 1.21
N HIS A 32 7.12 -11.12 0.66
CA HIS A 32 8.37 -10.64 1.23
C HIS A 32 8.19 -10.13 2.66
N CYS A 33 7.13 -9.37 2.94
CA CYS A 33 6.85 -8.91 4.30
C CYS A 33 6.63 -10.04 5.32
N ARG A 34 6.36 -11.27 4.86
CA ARG A 34 6.24 -12.45 5.75
C ARG A 34 7.59 -13.11 5.99
N THR A 35 8.44 -13.15 4.97
CA THR A 35 9.66 -13.98 4.94
C THR A 35 10.94 -13.20 5.19
N CYS A 36 10.91 -11.86 5.11
CA CYS A 36 12.08 -11.03 5.37
C CYS A 36 12.61 -11.24 6.79
N THR A 37 13.83 -11.75 6.88
CA THR A 37 14.54 -12.02 8.15
C THR A 37 15.04 -10.74 8.81
N PHE A 38 15.28 -9.70 8.02
CA PHE A 38 15.73 -8.39 8.50
C PHE A 38 14.60 -7.50 9.02
N MET A 39 13.32 -7.85 8.76
CA MET A 39 12.20 -7.05 9.22
C MET A 39 12.06 -7.12 10.76
N PRO A 40 12.17 -6.00 11.47
CA PRO A 40 11.98 -5.97 12.90
C PRO A 40 10.49 -6.20 13.20
N ARG A 41 10.18 -7.20 14.03
CA ARG A 41 8.80 -7.47 14.48
C ARG A 41 8.71 -7.04 15.95
N PRO A 42 8.53 -5.72 16.22
CA PRO A 42 8.64 -5.15 17.56
C PRO A 42 7.70 -5.80 18.56
N HIS A 43 6.56 -6.31 18.07
CA HIS A 43 5.64 -7.11 18.85
C HIS A 43 5.37 -8.42 18.13
N ALA A 44 6.30 -9.38 18.14
CA ALA A 44 6.20 -10.62 17.37
C ALA A 44 4.85 -11.35 17.52
N PHE A 45 4.21 -11.27 18.70
CA PHE A 45 2.89 -11.84 18.96
C PHE A 45 1.70 -10.96 18.53
N LYS A 46 1.87 -9.64 18.39
CA LYS A 46 0.80 -8.67 18.06
C LYS A 46 0.92 -8.08 16.64
N CYS A 47 2.06 -8.20 16.00
CA CYS A 47 2.35 -7.63 14.68
C CYS A 47 3.22 -8.59 13.87
N LYS A 48 2.57 -9.33 12.95
CA LYS A 48 3.24 -10.29 12.07
C LYS A 48 3.80 -9.63 10.81
N PHE A 49 3.21 -8.54 10.39
CA PHE A 49 3.48 -7.89 9.10
C PHE A 49 3.95 -6.45 9.33
N VAL A 50 5.14 -6.14 8.82
CA VAL A 50 5.72 -4.79 8.84
C VAL A 50 5.91 -4.36 7.39
N CYS A 51 5.68 -3.08 7.12
CA CYS A 51 5.80 -2.58 5.75
C CYS A 51 7.26 -2.61 5.28
N HIS A 52 7.46 -3.03 4.02
CA HIS A 52 8.78 -3.03 3.37
C HIS A 52 9.28 -1.63 3.01
N ALA A 53 8.40 -0.64 2.89
CA ALA A 53 8.72 0.69 2.39
C ALA A 53 8.63 1.79 3.47
N CYS A 54 8.08 1.51 4.66
CA CYS A 54 8.02 2.47 5.75
C CYS A 54 8.06 1.80 7.13
N THR A 55 8.47 2.55 8.15
CA THR A 55 8.59 2.06 9.53
C THR A 55 7.33 2.28 10.37
N SER A 56 6.41 3.15 9.91
CA SER A 56 5.23 3.60 10.67
C SER A 56 4.02 2.65 10.59
N PHE A 57 4.08 1.60 9.75
CA PHE A 57 2.96 0.68 9.58
C PHE A 57 3.34 -0.75 9.94
N HIS A 58 2.56 -1.33 10.85
CA HIS A 58 2.65 -2.71 11.26
C HIS A 58 1.26 -3.24 11.64
N THR A 59 0.99 -4.50 11.30
CA THR A 59 -0.32 -5.12 11.50
C THR A 59 -0.18 -6.64 11.69
N TYR A 60 -1.26 -7.27 12.15
CA TYR A 60 -1.40 -8.73 12.16
C TYR A 60 -2.26 -9.23 10.98
N ASN A 61 -2.89 -8.32 10.22
CA ASN A 61 -3.82 -8.66 9.16
C ASN A 61 -3.17 -8.46 7.77
N ILE A 62 -3.09 -9.54 6.98
CA ILE A 62 -2.47 -9.51 5.65
C ILE A 62 -3.22 -8.61 4.65
N THR A 63 -4.55 -8.54 4.74
CA THR A 63 -5.38 -7.66 3.91
C THR A 63 -5.12 -6.19 4.25
N ALA A 64 -4.89 -5.88 5.52
CA ALA A 64 -4.50 -4.53 5.94
C ALA A 64 -3.11 -4.16 5.40
N LEU A 65 -2.13 -5.07 5.45
CA LEU A 65 -0.83 -4.87 4.83
C LEU A 65 -0.95 -4.66 3.31
N LYS A 66 -1.74 -5.51 2.63
CA LYS A 66 -1.98 -5.41 1.19
C LYS A 66 -2.56 -4.05 0.84
N ASN A 67 -3.64 -3.63 1.49
CA ASN A 67 -4.24 -2.33 1.24
C ASN A 67 -3.28 -1.16 1.53
N HIS A 68 -2.44 -1.27 2.56
CA HIS A 68 -1.42 -0.27 2.85
C HIS A 68 -0.33 -0.20 1.76
N ALA A 69 0.19 -1.35 1.30
CA ALA A 69 1.23 -1.42 0.28
C ALA A 69 0.82 -0.74 -1.04
N ARG A 70 -0.48 -0.72 -1.38
CA ARG A 70 -1.01 0.02 -2.53
C ARG A 70 -0.72 1.52 -2.52
N VAL A 71 -0.54 2.13 -1.34
CA VAL A 71 -0.21 3.56 -1.24
C VAL A 71 1.19 3.84 -1.77
N HIS A 72 2.13 2.91 -1.58
CA HIS A 72 3.49 3.03 -2.11
C HIS A 72 3.56 2.75 -3.60
N LEU A 73 2.71 1.83 -4.10
CA LEU A 73 2.61 1.49 -5.52
C LEU A 73 1.67 2.40 -6.32
N GLU A 74 1.00 3.36 -5.67
CA GLU A 74 -0.08 4.16 -6.22
C GLU A 74 -1.22 3.35 -6.90
N GLU A 75 -1.38 2.07 -6.52
CA GLU A 75 -2.35 1.15 -7.10
C GLU A 75 -3.77 1.50 -6.61
N LYS A 76 -4.61 2.02 -7.53
CA LYS A 76 -6.02 2.35 -7.28
C LYS A 76 -6.95 1.45 -8.12
N PRO A 77 -7.19 0.21 -7.69
CA PRO A 77 -7.91 -0.78 -8.48
C PRO A 77 -9.42 -0.53 -8.57
N PHE A 78 -9.99 0.29 -7.70
CA PHE A 78 -11.43 0.55 -7.68
C PHE A 78 -11.73 1.92 -8.28
N GLY A 79 -12.36 1.93 -9.46
CA GLY A 79 -12.81 3.14 -10.15
C GLY A 79 -14.32 3.35 -10.06
N CYS A 80 -14.75 4.60 -10.03
CA CYS A 80 -16.12 4.99 -10.33
C CYS A 80 -16.39 4.74 -11.82
N THR A 81 -17.61 4.30 -12.15
CA THR A 81 -18.04 4.10 -13.54
C THR A 81 -18.61 5.37 -14.18
N MET A 82 -18.88 6.41 -13.36
CA MET A 82 -19.52 7.65 -13.79
C MET A 82 -18.57 8.85 -13.82
N CYS A 83 -17.39 8.74 -13.21
CA CYS A 83 -16.36 9.79 -13.19
C CYS A 83 -14.96 9.18 -13.00
N ASP A 84 -13.92 10.02 -13.07
CA ASP A 84 -12.52 9.59 -12.98
C ASP A 84 -12.04 9.26 -11.55
N TYR A 85 -12.95 9.21 -10.57
CA TYR A 85 -12.59 8.90 -9.18
C TYR A 85 -12.08 7.46 -9.07
N ARG A 86 -10.88 7.29 -8.48
CA ARG A 86 -10.28 5.98 -8.19
C ARG A 86 -9.78 5.92 -6.75
N CYS A 87 -9.90 4.75 -6.13
CA CYS A 87 -9.53 4.53 -4.74
C CYS A 87 -8.94 3.13 -4.50
N VAL A 88 -8.36 2.97 -3.29
CA VAL A 88 -7.59 1.78 -2.90
C VAL A 88 -8.50 0.69 -2.36
N GLN A 89 -9.63 1.04 -1.76
CA GLN A 89 -10.53 0.12 -1.06
C GLN A 89 -11.97 0.17 -1.61
N LYS A 90 -12.62 -0.99 -1.70
CA LYS A 90 -14.01 -1.11 -2.16
C LYS A 90 -15.00 -0.27 -1.33
N VAL A 91 -14.78 -0.16 -0.01
CA VAL A 91 -15.64 0.66 0.86
C VAL A 91 -15.59 2.14 0.49
N GLN A 92 -14.41 2.64 0.09
CA GLN A 92 -14.25 4.02 -0.36
C GLN A 92 -15.02 4.26 -1.66
N LEU A 93 -14.96 3.31 -2.60
CA LEU A 93 -15.76 3.38 -3.82
C LEU A 93 -17.26 3.40 -3.50
N LYS A 94 -17.75 2.49 -2.64
CA LYS A 94 -19.18 2.45 -2.28
C LYS A 94 -19.65 3.77 -1.66
N LEU A 95 -18.86 4.34 -0.76
CA LEU A 95 -19.16 5.64 -0.15
C LEU A 95 -19.15 6.77 -1.19
N HIS A 96 -18.20 6.75 -2.13
CA HIS A 96 -18.16 7.69 -3.23
C HIS A 96 -19.39 7.57 -4.13
N MET A 97 -19.79 6.35 -4.53
CA MET A 97 -20.94 6.13 -5.41
C MET A 97 -22.23 6.71 -4.84
N ASN A 98 -22.43 6.65 -3.52
CA ASN A 98 -23.60 7.25 -2.85
C ASN A 98 -23.65 8.79 -2.93
N ARG A 99 -22.54 9.44 -3.26
CA ARG A 99 -22.37 10.90 -3.32
C ARG A 99 -21.70 11.33 -4.61
N CYS A 100 -21.78 10.52 -5.66
CA CYS A 100 -21.09 10.78 -6.90
C CYS A 100 -21.74 12.00 -7.57
N PRO A 101 -21.00 13.09 -7.86
CA PRO A 101 -21.59 14.26 -8.51
C PRO A 101 -22.19 13.93 -9.88
N ALA A 102 -21.62 12.93 -10.57
CA ALA A 102 -22.07 12.48 -11.88
C ALA A 102 -23.26 11.52 -11.85
N SER A 103 -23.76 11.09 -10.67
CA SER A 103 -24.94 10.22 -10.57
C SER A 103 -26.26 10.99 -10.47
N LEU A 104 -26.22 12.32 -10.45
CA LEU A 104 -27.39 13.20 -10.37
C LEU A 104 -27.72 13.85 -11.73
N ASN A 105 -27.01 13.49 -12.79
CA ASN A 105 -27.23 13.95 -14.16
C ASN A 105 -27.88 12.86 -15.02
#